data_AF-X0SY85-F1
#
_entry.id   AF-X0SY85-F1
#
_cell.length_a   1.000
_cell.length_b   1.000
_cell.length_c   1.000
_cell.angle_alpha   90.00
_cell.angle_beta   90.00
_cell.angle_gamma   90.00
#
_symmetry.space_group_name_H-M   'P 1'
#
loop_
_entity.id
_entity.type
_entity.pdbx_description
1 polymer ?
#
loop_
_entity_poly.entity_id
_entity_poly.type
_entity_poly.pdbx_seq_one_letter_code
_entity_poly.pdbx_strand_id
1 'polypeptide(L)'
;MPRKIVVTSALPYANGPIHIGHLVEYLQTDIWVRFQKMCGNECLYFCADDTHGTPIMISARAAGISPEQLIEQMHKEHKADFDRFYIEFDNYYSTHSPENKYFSKLIFNRLNDAGSIVTREVEQTYCENCKMSLPDRFVRGTCPKCKAENQYGDSCEVCSATYQPIDLINPCCSTCRARPILQISRHYFFKLADYEQQLRDLIAGGHTQKSVANKLDEWFKAGLKDWDISRDGPYFGFKIPGEENKFFYVWLDAPIGYLASAKNYCDKNNIDFDKVWPGTSSAATSSNEYELYHFIGKDIMYFHALFFPAMLMGAGFKTANKLFVHGFLTVNGEKMS
;
A
#
# COMPACT_ATOMS: atom_id res chain seq x y z
N MET A 1 -13.20 -2.18 32.40
CA MET A 1 -11.81 -1.71 32.26
C MET A 1 -11.74 -0.83 31.02
N PRO A 2 -10.94 0.25 31.02
CA PRO A 2 -10.73 1.05 29.81
C PRO A 2 -10.10 0.16 28.72
N ARG A 3 -10.57 0.33 27.48
CA ARG A 3 -10.04 -0.39 26.32
C ARG A 3 -8.71 0.24 25.90
N LYS A 4 -7.84 -0.57 25.30
CA LYS A 4 -6.61 -0.11 24.66
C LYS A 4 -6.73 -0.34 23.17
N ILE A 5 -6.55 0.71 22.38
CA ILE A 5 -6.96 0.75 20.99
C ILE A 5 -5.85 1.39 20.16
N VAL A 6 -5.53 0.78 19.02
CA VAL A 6 -4.71 1.37 17.96
C VAL A 6 -5.61 1.57 16.75
N VAL A 7 -5.55 2.76 16.17
CA VAL A 7 -6.30 3.14 14.99
C VAL A 7 -5.33 3.61 13.94
N THR A 8 -5.59 3.26 12.68
CA THR A 8 -4.88 3.84 11.54
C THR A 8 -5.86 4.32 10.48
N SER A 9 -5.41 5.31 9.71
CA SER A 9 -5.98 5.66 8.40
C SER A 9 -5.03 5.22 7.30
N ALA A 10 -5.50 5.15 6.05
CA ALA A 10 -4.66 4.89 4.90
C ALA A 10 -3.48 5.88 4.86
N LEU A 11 -2.35 5.42 4.34
CA LEU A 11 -1.17 6.27 4.19
C LEU A 11 -1.34 7.13 2.93
N PRO A 12 -1.34 8.48 3.02
CA PRO A 12 -1.47 9.31 1.83
C PRO A 12 -0.19 9.20 0.99
N TYR A 13 -0.36 9.20 -0.33
CA TYR A 13 0.76 9.02 -1.25
C TYR A 13 1.57 10.31 -1.39
N ALA A 14 2.89 10.25 -1.18
CA ALA A 14 3.78 11.41 -1.16
C ALA A 14 4.08 12.04 -2.53
N ASN A 15 3.23 11.78 -3.54
CA ASN A 15 3.38 12.28 -4.90
C ASN A 15 2.25 13.25 -5.30
N GLY A 16 1.49 13.77 -4.34
CA GLY A 16 0.46 14.76 -4.58
C GLY A 16 -0.15 15.24 -3.26
N PRO A 17 -0.72 16.47 -3.25
CA PRO A 17 -1.21 17.09 -2.03
C PRO A 17 -2.48 16.42 -1.47
N ILE A 18 -2.78 16.68 -0.20
CA ILE A 18 -4.04 16.30 0.43
C ILE A 18 -5.20 17.04 -0.25
N HIS A 19 -6.32 16.35 -0.41
CA HIS A 19 -7.53 16.89 -1.02
C HIS A 19 -8.75 16.46 -0.22
N ILE A 20 -9.92 17.06 -0.46
CA ILE A 20 -11.11 16.81 0.38
C ILE A 20 -11.59 15.34 0.39
N GLY A 21 -11.29 14.56 -0.66
CA GLY A 21 -11.53 13.10 -0.65
C GLY A 21 -10.72 12.34 0.40
N HIS A 22 -9.47 12.76 0.65
CA HIS A 22 -8.65 12.24 1.74
C HIS A 22 -9.29 12.59 3.07
N LEU A 23 -9.69 13.85 3.26
CA LEU A 23 -10.24 14.34 4.53
C LEU A 23 -11.49 13.60 5.01
N VAL A 24 -12.28 13.00 4.11
CA VAL A 24 -13.40 12.12 4.53
C VAL A 24 -12.92 11.00 5.45
N GLU A 25 -11.80 10.36 5.10
CA GLU A 25 -11.21 9.29 5.90
C GLU A 25 -10.67 9.81 7.23
N TYR A 26 -9.81 10.83 7.17
CA TYR A 26 -9.10 11.32 8.35
C TYR A 26 -10.04 12.00 9.35
N LEU A 27 -11.04 12.77 8.89
CA LEU A 27 -12.04 13.38 9.78
C LEU A 27 -12.92 12.31 10.45
N GLN A 28 -13.39 11.32 9.69
CA GLN A 28 -14.17 10.21 10.25
C GLN A 28 -13.35 9.47 11.32
N THR A 29 -12.09 9.19 11.04
CA THR A 29 -11.19 8.47 11.94
C THR A 29 -10.89 9.29 13.19
N ASP A 30 -10.56 10.57 13.03
CA ASP A 30 -10.26 11.49 14.14
C ASP A 30 -11.46 11.67 15.08
N ILE A 31 -12.67 11.87 14.53
CA ILE A 31 -13.90 11.94 15.32
C ILE A 31 -14.09 10.67 16.16
N TRP A 32 -13.85 9.50 15.56
CA TRP A 32 -13.96 8.22 16.27
C TRP A 32 -12.91 8.07 17.37
N VAL A 33 -11.66 8.43 17.09
CA VAL A 33 -10.55 8.41 18.06
C VAL A 33 -10.85 9.33 19.24
N ARG A 34 -11.26 10.59 18.97
CA ARG A 34 -11.62 11.56 20.02
C ARG A 34 -12.76 11.05 20.88
N PHE A 35 -13.78 10.44 20.27
CA PHE A 35 -14.87 9.81 21.01
C PHE A 35 -14.35 8.70 21.95
N GLN A 36 -13.46 7.81 21.47
CA GLN A 36 -12.86 6.77 22.33
C GLN A 36 -12.06 7.37 23.49
N LYS A 37 -11.23 8.40 23.22
CA LYS A 37 -10.46 9.10 24.25
C LYS A 37 -11.40 9.75 25.29
N MET A 38 -12.49 10.39 24.86
CA MET A 38 -13.50 10.98 25.74
C MET A 38 -14.26 9.95 26.60
N CYS A 39 -14.44 8.72 26.10
CA CYS A 39 -14.99 7.61 26.89
C CYS A 39 -13.98 7.03 27.91
N GLY A 40 -12.76 7.58 28.00
CA GLY A 40 -11.72 7.12 28.92
C GLY A 40 -10.92 5.92 28.43
N ASN A 41 -11.02 5.56 27.14
CA ASN A 41 -10.18 4.52 26.54
C ASN A 41 -8.80 5.08 26.18
N GLU A 42 -7.77 4.24 26.27
CA GLU A 42 -6.48 4.51 25.65
C GLU A 42 -6.61 4.25 24.15
N CYS A 43 -6.48 5.28 23.32
CA CYS A 43 -6.67 5.17 21.88
C CYS A 43 -5.52 5.89 21.17
N LEU A 44 -4.64 5.12 20.52
CA LEU A 44 -3.48 5.60 19.80
C LEU A 44 -3.81 5.67 18.31
N TYR A 45 -3.60 6.82 17.69
CA TYR A 45 -3.88 7.06 16.27
C TYR A 45 -2.59 7.24 15.48
N PHE A 46 -2.31 6.28 14.60
CA PHE A 46 -1.09 6.25 13.80
C PHE A 46 -1.37 6.41 12.31
N CYS A 47 -0.52 7.19 11.64
CA CYS A 47 -0.46 7.28 10.19
C CYS A 47 0.98 7.56 9.76
N ALA A 48 1.22 7.67 8.46
CA ALA A 48 2.50 7.93 7.82
C ALA A 48 2.28 8.26 6.34
N ASP A 49 3.24 8.86 5.67
CA ASP A 49 3.23 8.93 4.21
C ASP A 49 3.64 7.61 3.55
N ASP A 50 2.95 7.25 2.47
CA ASP A 50 3.41 6.27 1.49
C ASP A 50 4.38 6.95 0.50
N THR A 51 5.65 6.57 0.56
CA THR A 51 6.76 7.34 -0.01
C THR A 51 7.52 6.61 -1.09
N HIS A 52 7.22 5.33 -1.35
CA HIS A 52 7.98 4.54 -2.32
C HIS A 52 7.31 4.50 -3.70
N GLY A 53 8.07 4.01 -4.68
CA GLY A 53 7.56 3.68 -5.99
C GLY A 53 8.17 4.45 -7.15
N THR A 54 7.96 3.90 -8.34
CA THR A 54 8.33 4.52 -9.62
C THR A 54 7.75 5.93 -9.83
N PRO A 55 6.49 6.25 -9.44
CA PRO A 55 5.96 7.61 -9.56
C PRO A 55 6.83 8.67 -8.84
N ILE A 56 7.18 8.42 -7.58
CA ILE A 56 8.04 9.32 -6.77
C ILE A 56 9.39 9.56 -7.45
N MET A 57 10.05 8.49 -7.91
CA MET A 57 11.34 8.59 -8.59
C MET A 57 11.27 9.46 -9.85
N ILE A 58 10.17 9.35 -10.61
CA ILE A 58 9.97 10.12 -11.85
C ILE A 58 9.64 11.57 -11.57
N SER A 59 8.78 11.84 -10.59
CA SER A 59 8.46 13.21 -10.16
C SER A 59 9.68 13.94 -9.61
N ALA A 60 10.48 13.27 -8.77
CA ALA A 60 11.73 13.82 -8.24
C ALA A 60 12.71 14.18 -9.37
N ARG A 61 12.86 13.27 -10.35
CA ARG A 61 13.67 13.53 -11.56
C ARG A 61 13.14 14.72 -12.36
N ALA A 62 11.82 14.82 -12.56
CA ALA A 62 11.19 15.93 -13.28
C ALA A 62 11.38 17.28 -12.55
N ALA A 63 11.38 17.26 -11.23
CA ALA A 63 11.64 18.43 -10.39
C ALA A 63 13.14 18.74 -10.20
N GLY A 64 14.05 17.88 -10.67
CA GLY A 64 15.50 18.06 -10.53
C GLY A 64 16.01 17.90 -9.09
N ILE A 65 15.28 17.17 -8.24
CA ILE A 65 15.62 16.92 -6.83
C ILE A 65 15.73 15.41 -6.55
N SER A 66 16.28 15.04 -5.39
CA SER A 66 16.28 13.64 -4.95
C SER A 66 14.88 13.18 -4.51
N PRO A 67 14.55 11.89 -4.62
CA PRO A 67 13.32 11.33 -4.05
C PRO A 67 13.13 11.66 -2.57
N GLU A 68 14.20 11.61 -1.78
CA GLU A 68 14.21 11.94 -0.37
C GLU A 68 13.80 13.40 -0.11
N GLN A 69 14.30 14.35 -0.91
CA GLN A 69 13.88 15.75 -0.82
C GLN A 69 12.40 15.94 -1.20
N LEU A 70 11.91 15.23 -2.22
CA LEU A 70 10.51 15.30 -2.64
C LEU A 70 9.58 14.83 -1.52
N ILE A 71 9.85 13.67 -0.92
CA ILE A 71 9.02 13.13 0.15
C ILE A 71 9.11 13.96 1.43
N GLU A 72 10.25 14.58 1.72
CA GLU A 72 10.40 15.47 2.87
C GLU A 72 9.56 16.75 2.70
N GLN A 73 9.53 17.32 1.49
CA GLN A 73 8.67 18.47 1.18
C GLN A 73 7.20 18.10 1.32
N MET A 74 6.78 16.98 0.72
CA MET A 74 5.39 16.53 0.76
C MET A 74 4.94 16.20 2.19
N HIS A 75 5.81 15.57 2.99
CA HIS A 75 5.52 15.26 4.39
C HIS A 75 5.20 16.51 5.22
N LYS A 76 5.96 17.59 5.01
CA LYS A 76 5.70 18.88 5.67
C LYS A 76 4.38 19.49 5.23
N GLU A 77 4.06 19.40 3.94
CA GLU A 77 2.80 19.89 3.38
C GLU A 77 1.59 19.11 3.92
N HIS A 78 1.63 17.78 3.84
CA HIS A 78 0.59 16.90 4.38
C HIS A 78 0.35 17.15 5.86
N LYS A 79 1.42 17.20 6.66
CA LYS A 79 1.30 17.45 8.10
C LYS A 79 0.69 18.82 8.40
N ALA A 80 1.09 19.85 7.67
CA ALA A 80 0.54 21.20 7.85
C ALA A 80 -0.96 21.26 7.51
N ASP A 81 -1.40 20.55 6.47
CA ASP A 81 -2.82 20.47 6.12
C ASP A 81 -3.62 19.68 7.16
N PHE A 82 -3.13 18.52 7.60
CA PHE A 82 -3.78 17.77 8.67
C PHE A 82 -3.91 18.58 9.98
N ASP A 83 -2.87 19.34 10.35
CA ASP A 83 -2.88 20.20 11.52
C ASP A 83 -3.92 21.32 11.41
N ARG A 84 -4.10 21.91 10.22
CA ARG A 84 -5.13 22.94 9.97
C ARG A 84 -6.55 22.40 10.06
N PHE A 85 -6.74 21.10 9.79
CA PHE A 85 -8.01 20.39 9.99
C PHE A 85 -8.13 19.79 11.39
N TYR A 86 -7.17 20.04 12.29
CA TYR A 86 -7.13 19.53 13.66
C TYR A 86 -7.14 18.00 13.76
N ILE A 87 -6.62 17.32 12.75
CA ILE A 87 -6.42 15.86 12.80
C ILE A 87 -5.26 15.57 13.74
N GLU A 88 -5.52 14.81 14.80
CA GLU A 88 -4.57 14.63 15.89
C GLU A 88 -4.03 13.18 15.92
N PHE A 89 -2.93 12.97 15.20
CA PHE A 89 -2.18 11.71 15.26
C PHE A 89 -1.31 11.67 16.50
N ASP A 90 -1.30 10.53 17.19
CA ASP A 90 -0.30 10.23 18.23
C ASP A 90 1.08 9.98 17.59
N ASN A 91 1.12 9.50 16.34
CA ASN A 91 2.33 9.50 15.50
C ASN A 91 2.00 9.60 14.01
N TYR A 92 2.67 10.52 13.32
CA TYR A 92 2.63 10.67 11.86
C TYR A 92 4.04 10.47 11.31
N TYR A 93 4.26 9.42 10.54
CA TYR A 93 5.61 8.94 10.19
C TYR A 93 5.83 8.80 8.68
N SER A 94 6.73 7.90 8.26
CA SER A 94 7.02 7.63 6.85
C SER A 94 7.27 6.14 6.62
N THR A 95 6.82 5.64 5.47
CA THR A 95 7.19 4.31 4.96
C THR A 95 8.69 4.23 4.59
N HIS A 96 9.35 5.33 4.24
CA HIS A 96 10.79 5.38 4.03
C HIS A 96 11.54 5.56 5.36
N SER A 97 11.46 4.54 6.22
CA SER A 97 12.03 4.57 7.57
C SER A 97 12.82 3.30 7.94
N PRO A 98 13.76 3.38 8.90
CA PRO A 98 14.50 2.22 9.39
C PRO A 98 13.59 1.10 9.92
N GLU A 99 12.52 1.45 10.65
CA GLU A 99 11.57 0.49 11.22
C GLU A 99 10.80 -0.23 10.11
N ASN A 100 10.31 0.50 9.10
CA ASN A 100 9.59 -0.13 7.99
C ASN A 100 10.51 -1.05 7.17
N LYS A 101 11.76 -0.64 6.98
CA LYS A 101 12.78 -1.47 6.33
C LYS A 101 13.04 -2.76 7.11
N TYR A 102 13.10 -2.67 8.43
CA TYR A 102 13.25 -3.83 9.31
C TYR A 102 12.05 -4.78 9.19
N PHE A 103 10.82 -4.27 9.36
CA PHE A 103 9.62 -5.10 9.31
C PHE A 103 9.37 -5.69 7.92
N SER A 104 9.62 -4.95 6.84
CA SER A 104 9.49 -5.45 5.47
C SER A 104 10.40 -6.64 5.23
N LYS A 105 11.66 -6.58 5.69
CA LYS A 105 12.59 -7.70 5.62
C LYS A 105 12.18 -8.87 6.52
N LEU A 106 11.76 -8.59 7.75
CA LEU A 106 11.35 -9.62 8.70
C LEU A 106 10.13 -10.40 8.18
N ILE A 107 9.10 -9.70 7.73
CA ILE A 107 7.88 -10.28 7.18
C ILE A 107 8.20 -11.07 5.92
N PHE A 108 8.96 -10.48 4.98
CA PHE A 108 9.36 -11.19 3.76
C PHE A 108 10.12 -12.49 4.06
N ASN A 109 11.12 -12.44 4.95
CA ASN A 109 11.91 -13.62 5.31
C ASN A 109 11.04 -14.70 5.95
N ARG A 110 10.14 -14.34 6.88
CA ARG A 110 9.23 -15.32 7.50
C ARG A 110 8.28 -15.95 6.50
N LEU A 111 7.74 -15.16 5.57
CA LEU A 111 6.88 -15.68 4.50
C LEU A 111 7.66 -16.60 3.55
N ASN A 112 8.91 -16.25 3.25
CA ASN A 112 9.78 -17.08 2.43
C ASN A 112 10.13 -18.40 3.14
N ASP A 113 10.48 -18.36 4.42
CA ASP A 113 10.79 -19.53 5.24
C ASP A 113 9.57 -20.45 5.43
N ALA A 114 8.36 -19.87 5.49
CA ALA A 114 7.09 -20.61 5.49
C ALA A 114 6.72 -21.19 4.11
N GLY A 115 7.50 -20.91 3.06
CA GLY A 115 7.25 -21.36 1.70
C GLY A 115 6.10 -20.61 1.02
N SER A 116 5.69 -19.44 1.52
CA SER A 116 4.60 -18.61 0.98
C SER A 116 5.04 -17.64 -0.12
N ILE A 117 6.34 -17.59 -0.43
CA ILE A 117 6.92 -16.81 -1.52
C ILE A 117 7.39 -17.76 -2.63
N VAL A 118 7.03 -17.45 -3.87
CA VAL A 118 7.51 -18.17 -5.06
C VAL A 118 8.15 -17.20 -6.05
N THR A 119 9.03 -17.71 -6.91
CA THR A 119 9.60 -16.89 -8.00
C THR A 119 9.04 -17.33 -9.34
N ARG A 120 8.80 -16.37 -10.24
CA ARG A 120 8.35 -16.61 -11.61
C ARG A 120 9.05 -15.65 -12.56
N GLU A 121 9.22 -16.08 -13.81
CA GLU A 121 9.64 -15.20 -14.88
C GLU A 121 8.43 -14.38 -15.36
N VAL A 122 8.64 -13.07 -15.49
CA VAL A 122 7.66 -12.10 -15.96
C VAL A 122 8.24 -11.39 -17.17
N GLU A 123 7.47 -11.33 -18.24
CA GLU A 123 7.79 -10.51 -19.40
C GLU A 123 7.28 -9.09 -19.15
N GLN A 124 8.16 -8.11 -19.27
CA GLN A 124 7.83 -6.70 -19.07
C GLN A 124 8.52 -5.83 -20.11
N THR A 125 8.00 -4.62 -20.29
CA THR A 125 8.62 -3.64 -21.18
C THR A 125 9.78 -2.91 -20.50
N TYR A 126 10.88 -2.69 -21.23
CA TYR A 126 12.09 -2.03 -20.74
C TYR A 126 12.52 -0.90 -21.68
N CYS A 127 12.97 0.21 -21.10
CA CYS A 127 13.53 1.32 -21.86
C CYS A 127 15.05 1.38 -21.71
N GLU A 128 15.77 1.12 -22.80
CA GLU A 128 17.25 1.14 -22.81
C GLU A 128 17.82 2.55 -22.54
N ASN A 129 17.13 3.60 -22.99
CA ASN A 129 17.56 4.98 -22.74
C ASN A 129 17.37 5.41 -21.28
N CYS A 130 16.23 5.08 -20.67
CA CYS A 130 15.95 5.39 -19.26
C CYS A 130 16.60 4.37 -18.30
N LYS A 131 17.11 3.25 -18.82
CA LYS A 131 17.67 2.11 -18.10
C LYS A 131 16.74 1.58 -17.01
N MET A 132 15.46 1.43 -17.32
CA MET A 132 14.45 0.98 -16.37
C MET A 132 13.30 0.23 -17.03
N SER A 133 12.70 -0.69 -16.29
CA SER A 133 11.43 -1.30 -16.66
C SER A 133 10.32 -0.25 -16.65
N LEU A 134 9.38 -0.37 -17.59
CA LEU A 134 8.25 0.53 -17.74
C LEU A 134 6.99 -0.19 -17.24
N PRO A 135 6.41 0.23 -16.10
CA PRO A 135 5.03 -0.12 -15.78
C PRO A 135 4.10 0.32 -16.91
N ASP A 136 2.96 -0.34 -17.07
CA ASP A 136 2.02 -0.14 -18.17
C ASP A 136 1.76 1.33 -18.49
N ARG A 137 1.43 2.14 -17.48
CA ARG A 137 1.18 3.59 -17.62
C ARG A 137 2.35 4.42 -18.18
N PHE A 138 3.57 3.88 -18.20
CA PHE A 138 4.76 4.50 -18.80
C PHE A 138 5.05 4.01 -20.22
N VAL A 139 4.24 3.11 -20.75
CA VAL A 139 4.18 2.77 -22.16
C VAL A 139 3.09 3.62 -22.80
N ARG A 140 3.42 4.28 -23.90
CA ARG A 140 2.48 5.10 -24.67
C ARG A 140 2.54 4.71 -26.14
N GLY A 141 1.42 4.69 -26.83
CA GLY A 141 1.39 4.37 -28.26
C GLY A 141 0.05 4.69 -28.89
N THR A 142 -0.23 4.05 -30.02
CA THR A 142 -1.49 4.18 -30.76
C THR A 142 -2.38 3.00 -30.47
N CYS A 143 -3.67 3.26 -30.21
CA CYS A 143 -4.66 2.23 -29.90
C CYS A 143 -4.71 1.15 -31.00
N PRO A 144 -4.55 -0.14 -30.67
CA PRO A 144 -4.64 -1.21 -31.66
C PRO A 144 -6.02 -1.33 -32.30
N LYS A 145 -7.08 -0.89 -31.60
CA LYS A 145 -8.48 -0.97 -32.05
C LYS A 145 -8.91 0.22 -32.90
N CYS A 146 -8.98 1.42 -32.32
CA CYS A 146 -9.53 2.61 -33.00
C CYS A 146 -8.49 3.52 -33.64
N LYS A 147 -7.19 3.20 -33.51
CA LYS A 147 -6.06 3.99 -34.04
C LYS A 147 -5.93 5.41 -33.45
N ALA A 148 -6.60 5.71 -32.35
CA ALA A 148 -6.33 6.92 -31.57
C ALA A 148 -4.86 6.93 -31.14
N GLU A 149 -4.15 8.01 -31.44
CA GLU A 149 -2.76 8.19 -31.04
C GLU A 149 -2.65 8.45 -29.54
N ASN A 150 -1.42 8.39 -29.00
CA ASN A 150 -1.09 8.97 -27.71
C ASN A 150 -1.77 8.34 -26.47
N GLN A 151 -2.18 7.08 -26.56
CA GLN A 151 -2.81 6.29 -25.50
C GLN A 151 -1.78 5.68 -24.54
N TYR A 152 -2.13 5.56 -23.26
CA TYR A 152 -1.24 5.07 -22.19
C TYR A 152 -1.65 3.68 -21.72
N GLY A 153 -0.65 2.81 -21.47
CA GLY A 153 -0.82 1.54 -20.81
C GLY A 153 -1.77 0.57 -21.50
N ASP A 154 -2.73 0.06 -20.73
CA ASP A 154 -3.56 -1.10 -21.05
C ASP A 154 -4.98 -0.74 -21.51
N SER A 155 -5.26 0.57 -21.69
CA SER A 155 -6.59 1.05 -22.07
C SER A 155 -6.54 2.26 -23.00
N CYS A 156 -7.60 2.44 -23.79
CA CYS A 156 -7.78 3.56 -24.70
C CYS A 156 -8.83 4.53 -24.14
N GLU A 157 -8.45 5.79 -23.95
CA GLU A 157 -9.34 6.86 -23.47
C GLU A 157 -10.40 7.27 -24.51
N VAL A 158 -10.20 6.93 -25.79
CA VAL A 158 -11.12 7.31 -26.87
C VAL A 158 -12.21 6.26 -27.12
N CYS A 159 -11.84 4.98 -27.15
CA CYS A 159 -12.79 3.90 -27.49
C CYS A 159 -13.00 2.91 -26.35
N SER A 160 -12.41 3.15 -25.18
CA SER A 160 -12.51 2.31 -23.97
C SER A 160 -12.08 0.86 -24.16
N ALA A 161 -11.33 0.56 -25.23
CA ALA A 161 -10.78 -0.77 -25.44
C ALA A 161 -9.66 -1.04 -24.42
N THR A 162 -9.59 -2.28 -23.94
CA THR A 162 -8.48 -2.78 -23.12
C THR A 162 -7.58 -3.72 -23.92
N TYR A 163 -6.29 -3.72 -23.63
CA TYR A 163 -5.24 -4.47 -24.32
C TYR A 163 -3.98 -4.54 -23.46
N GLN A 164 -2.99 -5.36 -23.83
CA GLN A 164 -1.69 -5.29 -23.16
C GLN A 164 -0.89 -4.09 -23.69
N PRO A 165 -0.02 -3.45 -22.89
CA PRO A 165 0.82 -2.34 -23.37
C PRO A 165 1.71 -2.73 -24.57
N ILE A 166 2.05 -4.02 -24.69
CA ILE A 166 2.82 -4.58 -25.80
C ILE A 166 2.02 -4.61 -27.11
N ASP A 167 0.68 -4.55 -27.04
CA ASP A 167 -0.21 -4.52 -28.20
C ASP A 167 -0.37 -3.10 -28.78
N LEU A 168 0.14 -2.07 -28.08
CA LEU A 168 0.12 -0.71 -28.60
C LEU A 168 0.90 -0.63 -29.91
N ILE A 169 0.32 0.06 -30.89
CA ILE A 169 1.01 0.33 -32.15
C ILE A 169 2.05 1.42 -31.90
N ASN A 170 3.28 1.20 -32.36
CA ASN A 170 4.42 2.11 -32.14
C ASN A 170 4.59 2.48 -30.65
N PRO A 171 4.79 1.49 -29.76
CA PRO A 171 4.94 1.76 -28.35
C PRO A 171 6.22 2.58 -28.12
N CYS A 172 6.14 3.54 -27.22
CA CYS A 172 7.23 4.41 -26.81
C CYS A 172 7.21 4.62 -25.29
N CYS A 173 8.36 4.84 -24.70
CA CYS A 173 8.49 5.28 -23.32
C CYS A 173 7.84 6.66 -23.17
N SER A 174 6.91 6.82 -22.24
CA SER A 174 6.26 8.12 -22.00
C SER A 174 7.22 9.20 -21.51
N THR A 175 8.36 8.80 -20.92
CA THR A 175 9.41 9.70 -20.43
C THR A 175 10.34 10.20 -21.54
N CYS A 176 10.95 9.30 -22.32
CA CYS A 176 12.00 9.66 -23.29
C CYS A 176 11.63 9.41 -24.77
N ARG A 177 10.42 8.90 -25.03
CA ARG A 177 9.91 8.56 -26.38
C ARG A 177 10.67 7.46 -27.13
N ALA A 178 11.69 6.83 -26.53
CA ALA A 178 12.36 5.67 -27.12
C ALA A 178 11.42 4.46 -27.20
N ARG A 179 11.58 3.61 -28.21
CA ARG A 179 10.84 2.35 -28.34
C ARG A 179 11.26 1.40 -27.22
N PRO A 180 10.32 0.83 -26.43
CA PRO A 180 10.67 -0.15 -25.43
C PRO A 180 10.95 -1.52 -26.07
N ILE A 181 11.74 -2.33 -25.38
CA ILE A 181 11.98 -3.74 -25.70
C ILE A 181 11.27 -4.64 -24.69
N LEU A 182 11.06 -5.90 -25.05
CA LEU A 182 10.58 -6.92 -24.11
C LEU A 182 11.78 -7.51 -23.37
N GLN A 183 11.62 -7.65 -22.06
CA GLN A 183 12.63 -8.25 -21.20
C GLN A 183 11.97 -9.21 -20.22
N ILE A 184 12.59 -10.38 -20.07
CA ILE A 184 12.20 -11.36 -19.05
C ILE A 184 12.92 -11.00 -17.74
N SER A 185 12.17 -10.99 -16.65
CA SER A 185 12.68 -10.70 -15.32
C SER A 185 12.10 -11.66 -14.29
N ARG A 186 12.94 -12.14 -13.37
CA ARG A 186 12.49 -12.97 -12.25
C ARG A 186 11.84 -12.11 -11.17
N HIS A 187 10.57 -12.36 -10.85
CA HIS A 187 9.81 -11.65 -9.85
C HIS A 187 9.42 -12.58 -8.68
N TYR A 188 9.20 -12.00 -7.51
CA TYR A 188 8.73 -12.67 -6.30
C TYR A 188 7.23 -12.47 -6.16
N PHE A 189 6.51 -13.55 -5.90
CA PHE A 189 5.07 -13.58 -5.74
C PHE A 189 4.72 -14.12 -4.34
N PHE A 190 3.81 -13.43 -3.66
CA PHE A 190 3.17 -13.94 -2.44
C PHE A 190 1.98 -14.83 -2.80
N LYS A 191 1.95 -16.06 -2.28
CA LYS A 191 0.88 -17.03 -2.50
C LYS A 191 -0.36 -16.71 -1.67
N LEU A 192 -1.08 -15.67 -2.06
CA LEU A 192 -2.28 -15.20 -1.36
C LEU A 192 -3.36 -16.30 -1.24
N ALA A 193 -3.48 -17.17 -2.24
CA ALA A 193 -4.46 -18.25 -2.25
C ALA A 193 -4.28 -19.25 -1.10
N ASP A 194 -3.05 -19.45 -0.62
CA ASP A 194 -2.76 -20.36 0.49
C ASP A 194 -3.43 -19.92 1.81
N TYR A 195 -3.84 -18.65 1.91
CA TYR A 195 -4.47 -18.05 3.09
C TYR A 195 -5.99 -17.89 2.95
N GLU A 196 -6.59 -18.37 1.87
CA GLU A 196 -8.01 -18.13 1.56
C GLU A 196 -8.94 -18.53 2.71
N GLN A 197 -8.75 -19.71 3.30
CA GLN A 197 -9.61 -20.19 4.39
C GLN A 197 -9.54 -19.27 5.61
N GLN A 198 -8.33 -18.87 6.02
CA GLN A 198 -8.13 -18.00 7.18
C GLN A 198 -8.73 -16.61 6.96
N LEU A 199 -8.65 -16.10 5.73
CA LEU A 199 -9.29 -14.83 5.34
C LEU A 199 -10.82 -14.94 5.38
N ARG A 200 -11.39 -16.04 4.88
CA ARG A 200 -12.85 -16.29 4.94
C ARG A 200 -13.32 -16.36 6.39
N ASP A 201 -12.59 -17.06 7.25
CA ASP A 201 -12.91 -17.16 8.68
C ASP A 201 -12.84 -15.80 9.38
N LEU A 202 -11.81 -14.99 9.07
CA LEU A 202 -11.67 -13.63 9.58
C LEU A 202 -12.89 -12.76 9.19
N ILE A 203 -13.29 -12.80 7.92
CA ILE A 203 -14.42 -12.02 7.40
C ILE A 203 -15.74 -12.49 8.01
N ALA A 204 -15.95 -13.81 8.11
CA ALA A 204 -17.13 -14.40 8.74
C ALA A 204 -17.23 -14.06 10.23
N GLY A 205 -16.10 -13.87 10.92
CA GLY A 205 -16.00 -13.34 12.28
C GLY A 205 -16.42 -11.87 12.45
N GLY A 206 -16.89 -11.24 11.37
CA GLY A 206 -17.39 -9.87 11.37
C GLY A 206 -16.27 -8.83 11.29
N HIS A 207 -15.13 -9.15 10.68
CA HIS A 207 -13.99 -8.23 10.56
C HIS A 207 -14.33 -6.90 9.87
N THR A 208 -15.36 -6.85 9.02
CA THR A 208 -15.71 -5.67 8.21
C THR A 208 -17.22 -5.52 8.02
N GLN A 209 -17.68 -4.44 7.40
CA GLN A 209 -19.10 -4.20 7.14
C GLN A 209 -19.70 -5.23 6.17
N LYS A 210 -21.02 -5.51 6.29
CA LYS A 210 -21.70 -6.54 5.46
C LYS A 210 -21.58 -6.28 3.95
N SER A 211 -21.70 -5.02 3.52
CA SER A 211 -21.55 -4.64 2.11
C SER A 211 -20.14 -4.94 1.58
N VAL A 212 -19.13 -4.71 2.41
CA VAL A 212 -17.73 -5.04 2.11
C VAL A 212 -17.55 -6.55 2.03
N ALA A 213 -18.01 -7.29 3.04
CA ALA A 213 -17.92 -8.76 3.06
C ALA A 213 -18.56 -9.41 1.80
N ASN A 214 -19.71 -8.90 1.36
CA ASN A 214 -20.34 -9.34 0.11
C ASN A 214 -19.45 -9.10 -1.11
N LYS A 215 -18.77 -7.95 -1.18
CA LYS A 215 -17.85 -7.65 -2.28
C LYS A 215 -16.60 -8.52 -2.25
N LEU A 216 -16.09 -8.85 -1.06
CA LEU A 216 -14.97 -9.77 -0.90
C LEU A 216 -15.34 -11.19 -1.38
N ASP A 217 -16.57 -11.63 -1.15
CA ASP A 217 -17.07 -12.93 -1.64
C ASP A 217 -17.03 -13.05 -3.17
N GLU A 218 -17.28 -11.97 -3.91
CA GLU A 218 -17.09 -11.95 -5.37
C GLU A 218 -15.63 -12.22 -5.76
N TRP A 219 -14.67 -11.64 -5.02
CA TRP A 219 -13.24 -11.85 -5.28
C TRP A 219 -12.78 -13.26 -4.93
N PHE A 220 -13.29 -13.83 -3.83
CA PHE A 220 -13.01 -15.22 -3.53
C PHE A 220 -13.59 -16.17 -4.58
N LYS A 221 -14.82 -15.93 -5.06
CA LYS A 221 -15.45 -16.72 -6.13
C LYS A 221 -14.67 -16.64 -7.46
N ALA A 222 -14.04 -15.51 -7.74
CA ALA A 222 -13.17 -15.35 -8.89
C ALA A 222 -11.83 -16.10 -8.77
N GLY A 223 -11.47 -16.53 -7.56
CA GLY A 223 -10.20 -17.17 -7.23
C GLY A 223 -9.11 -16.16 -6.90
N LEU A 224 -8.48 -16.31 -5.73
CA LEU A 224 -7.34 -15.49 -5.34
C LEU A 224 -6.11 -15.87 -6.17
N LYS A 225 -5.37 -14.86 -6.60
CA LYS A 225 -4.13 -15.03 -7.37
C LYS A 225 -2.93 -14.61 -6.55
N ASP A 226 -1.80 -15.23 -6.84
CA ASP A 226 -0.54 -14.81 -6.25
C ASP A 226 -0.21 -13.38 -6.67
N TRP A 227 0.42 -12.67 -5.76
CA TRP A 227 0.59 -11.24 -5.86
C TRP A 227 2.05 -10.88 -6.07
N ASP A 228 2.38 -10.17 -7.15
CA ASP A 228 3.77 -9.77 -7.44
C ASP A 228 4.22 -8.65 -6.49
N ILE A 229 5.13 -9.01 -5.60
CA ILE A 229 5.63 -8.16 -4.52
C ILE A 229 7.02 -7.57 -4.82
N SER A 230 7.51 -7.70 -6.05
CA SER A 230 8.86 -7.25 -6.42
C SER A 230 8.89 -6.31 -7.61
N ARG A 231 9.86 -5.40 -7.64
CA ARG A 231 10.14 -4.51 -8.77
C ARG A 231 11.62 -4.49 -9.09
N ASP A 232 11.93 -4.38 -10.37
CA ASP A 232 13.31 -4.19 -10.84
C ASP A 232 13.83 -2.78 -10.55
N GLY A 233 15.13 -2.69 -10.30
CA GLY A 233 15.86 -1.44 -10.25
C GLY A 233 15.98 -0.78 -11.64
N PRO A 234 16.13 0.56 -11.70
CA PRO A 234 16.14 1.51 -10.58
C PRO A 234 14.74 1.70 -9.98
N TYR A 235 14.66 1.70 -8.65
CA TYR A 235 13.42 1.86 -7.88
C TYR A 235 13.71 2.61 -6.58
N PHE A 236 12.82 3.52 -6.19
CA PHE A 236 12.87 4.16 -4.88
C PHE A 236 12.07 3.31 -3.89
N GLY A 237 12.78 2.54 -3.06
CA GLY A 237 12.20 1.58 -2.13
C GLY A 237 13.24 0.73 -1.41
N PHE A 238 12.79 -0.31 -0.71
CA PHE A 238 13.69 -1.23 -0.02
C PHE A 238 14.11 -2.40 -0.89
N LYS A 239 15.42 -2.71 -0.89
CA LYS A 239 15.95 -3.90 -1.57
C LYS A 239 15.47 -5.19 -0.87
N ILE A 240 15.13 -6.18 -1.68
CA ILE A 240 14.84 -7.55 -1.22
C ILE A 240 16.16 -8.16 -0.69
N PRO A 241 16.16 -8.77 0.51
CA PRO A 241 17.35 -9.44 1.05
C PRO A 241 17.96 -10.45 0.06
N GLY A 242 19.28 -10.37 -0.13
CA GLY A 242 20.01 -11.27 -1.04
C GLY A 242 19.99 -10.88 -2.51
N GLU A 243 19.19 -9.86 -2.90
CA GLU A 243 19.10 -9.41 -4.29
C GLU A 243 19.82 -8.07 -4.49
N GLU A 244 20.51 -7.92 -5.63
CA GLU A 244 21.24 -6.69 -5.95
C GLU A 244 20.33 -5.58 -6.47
N ASN A 245 19.43 -5.94 -7.39
CA ASN A 245 18.60 -5.02 -8.19
C ASN A 245 17.09 -5.33 -8.09
N LYS A 246 16.66 -5.98 -7.01
CA LYS A 246 15.24 -6.23 -6.73
C LYS A 246 14.80 -5.45 -5.49
N PHE A 247 13.64 -4.83 -5.61
CA PHE A 247 13.03 -4.02 -4.56
C PHE A 247 11.66 -4.55 -4.23
N PHE A 248 11.23 -4.36 -2.99
CA PHE A 248 9.84 -4.59 -2.63
C PHE A 248 8.95 -3.63 -3.41
N TYR A 249 7.86 -4.17 -3.95
CA TYR A 249 6.80 -3.34 -4.49
C TYR A 249 6.13 -2.56 -3.36
N VAL A 250 5.80 -1.29 -3.59
CA VAL A 250 5.19 -0.38 -2.59
C VAL A 250 4.00 -0.99 -1.86
N TRP A 251 3.17 -1.80 -2.51
CA TRP A 251 2.02 -2.42 -1.84
C TRP A 251 2.38 -3.53 -0.83
N LEU A 252 3.63 -4.00 -0.81
CA LEU A 252 4.15 -4.82 0.29
C LEU A 252 4.55 -3.94 1.47
N ASP A 253 5.36 -2.89 1.26
CA ASP A 253 5.95 -2.11 2.35
C ASP A 253 5.06 -0.97 2.88
N ALA A 254 4.07 -0.52 2.10
CA ALA A 254 3.14 0.54 2.50
C ALA A 254 2.32 0.15 3.74
N PRO A 255 1.56 -0.96 3.77
CA PRO A 255 0.80 -1.30 4.97
C PRO A 255 1.69 -1.74 6.15
N ILE A 256 2.94 -2.13 5.90
CA ILE A 256 3.94 -2.35 6.96
C ILE A 256 4.33 -1.02 7.64
N GLY A 257 4.13 0.11 6.95
CA GLY A 257 4.24 1.45 7.49
C GLY A 257 3.38 1.70 8.74
N TYR A 258 2.26 0.99 8.91
CA TYR A 258 1.47 1.04 10.15
C TYR A 258 2.27 0.49 11.35
N LEU A 259 2.95 -0.65 11.17
CA LEU A 259 3.82 -1.26 12.19
C LEU A 259 5.02 -0.35 12.46
N ALA A 260 5.59 0.24 11.41
CA ALA A 260 6.72 1.17 11.54
C ALA A 260 6.35 2.43 12.35
N SER A 261 5.19 3.04 12.05
CA SER A 261 4.68 4.19 12.80
C SER A 261 4.40 3.83 14.26
N ALA A 262 3.77 2.68 14.51
CA ALA A 262 3.53 2.18 15.86
C ALA A 262 4.83 1.90 16.62
N LYS A 263 5.82 1.25 15.99
CA LYS A 263 7.14 0.97 16.59
C LYS A 263 7.89 2.24 16.93
N ASN A 264 7.90 3.20 16.02
CA ASN A 264 8.55 4.50 16.23
C ASN A 264 7.93 5.25 17.41
N TYR A 265 6.60 5.21 17.55
CA TYR A 265 5.91 5.77 18.73
C TYR A 265 6.28 5.02 20.01
N CYS A 266 6.27 3.68 19.97
CA CYS A 266 6.60 2.85 21.13
C CYS A 266 8.01 3.13 21.65
N ASP A 267 9.00 3.23 20.75
CA ASP A 267 10.39 3.53 21.09
C ASP A 267 10.55 4.89 21.75
N LYS A 268 9.88 5.92 21.21
CA LYS A 268 9.91 7.29 21.78
C LYS A 268 9.28 7.37 23.17
N ASN A 269 8.33 6.49 23.47
CA ASN A 269 7.54 6.51 24.71
C ASN A 269 7.88 5.37 25.69
N ASN A 270 8.91 4.57 25.42
CA ASN A 270 9.30 3.40 26.21
C ASN A 270 8.15 2.39 26.41
N ILE A 271 7.32 2.20 25.38
CA ILE A 271 6.24 1.21 25.36
C ILE A 271 6.77 -0.06 24.68
N ASP A 272 6.42 -1.22 25.23
CA ASP A 272 6.71 -2.50 24.59
C ASP A 272 5.84 -2.69 23.34
N PHE A 273 6.47 -2.69 22.16
CA PHE A 273 5.79 -2.84 20.88
C PHE A 273 4.99 -4.15 20.80
N ASP A 274 5.50 -5.26 21.35
CA ASP A 274 4.82 -6.57 21.25
C ASP A 274 3.53 -6.61 22.10
N LYS A 275 3.31 -5.65 23.02
CA LYS A 275 2.01 -5.46 23.67
C LYS A 275 1.01 -4.77 22.74
N VAL A 276 1.48 -3.78 21.98
CA VAL A 276 0.66 -2.95 21.08
C VAL A 276 0.32 -3.70 19.79
N TRP A 277 1.31 -4.29 19.15
CA TRP A 277 1.17 -5.06 17.92
C TRP A 277 2.05 -6.32 17.95
N PRO A 278 1.54 -7.43 18.52
CA PRO A 278 2.31 -8.65 18.69
C PRO A 278 2.79 -9.23 17.35
N GLY A 279 4.05 -9.66 17.35
CA GLY A 279 4.63 -10.44 16.26
C GLY A 279 6.15 -10.37 16.14
N THR A 280 6.85 -9.54 16.91
CA THR A 280 8.32 -9.47 16.80
C THR A 280 9.03 -10.59 17.56
N SER A 281 8.47 -11.07 18.66
CA SER A 281 9.06 -12.17 19.43
C SER A 281 8.98 -13.52 18.70
N SER A 282 9.95 -14.40 18.95
CA SER A 282 10.02 -15.75 18.35
C SER A 282 9.09 -16.76 19.03
N ALA A 283 8.54 -16.41 20.19
CA ALA A 283 7.46 -17.14 20.84
C ALA A 283 6.14 -16.50 20.40
N ALA A 284 5.12 -17.30 20.09
CA ALA A 284 3.79 -16.76 19.80
C ALA A 284 3.22 -16.05 21.03
N THR A 285 3.52 -14.77 21.19
CA THR A 285 2.91 -13.93 22.23
C THR A 285 1.53 -13.53 21.77
N SER A 286 0.50 -14.21 22.26
CA SER A 286 -0.90 -13.91 21.97
C SER A 286 -1.45 -12.77 22.83
N SER A 287 -0.72 -11.65 22.92
CA SER A 287 -1.26 -10.49 23.64
C SER A 287 -2.47 -9.95 22.88
N ASN A 288 -3.62 -9.94 23.55
CA ASN A 288 -4.83 -9.27 23.08
C ASN A 288 -5.10 -7.99 23.86
N GLU A 289 -4.03 -7.36 24.36
CA GLU A 289 -4.12 -6.14 25.16
C GLU A 289 -4.67 -4.97 24.34
N TYR A 290 -4.12 -4.72 23.14
CA TYR A 290 -4.61 -3.68 22.23
C TYR A 290 -5.52 -4.24 21.14
N GLU A 291 -6.59 -3.51 20.86
CA GLU A 291 -7.46 -3.73 19.71
C GLU A 291 -6.96 -2.90 18.52
N LEU A 292 -6.92 -3.47 17.32
CA LEU A 292 -6.38 -2.85 16.11
C LEU A 292 -7.50 -2.51 15.11
N TYR A 293 -7.54 -1.28 14.63
CA TYR A 293 -8.57 -0.79 13.71
C TYR A 293 -7.97 -0.06 12.52
N HIS A 294 -8.41 -0.40 11.31
CA HIS A 294 -8.04 0.29 10.09
C HIS A 294 -9.25 1.01 9.50
N PHE A 295 -9.14 2.32 9.26
CA PHE A 295 -10.06 3.09 8.46
C PHE A 295 -9.48 3.28 7.05
N ILE A 296 -10.25 2.89 6.03
CA ILE A 296 -9.79 2.96 4.64
C ILE A 296 -10.90 3.35 3.66
N GLY A 297 -10.51 3.91 2.52
CA GLY A 297 -11.37 4.03 1.34
C GLY A 297 -11.59 2.70 0.62
N LYS A 298 -12.71 2.60 -0.11
CA LYS A 298 -13.09 1.35 -0.83
C LYS A 298 -12.10 0.89 -1.91
N ASP A 299 -11.27 1.77 -2.47
CA ASP A 299 -10.35 1.42 -3.57
C ASP A 299 -9.17 0.57 -3.10
N ILE A 300 -8.83 0.63 -1.81
CA ILE A 300 -7.70 -0.12 -1.23
C ILE A 300 -8.17 -1.32 -0.40
N MET A 301 -9.44 -1.70 -0.57
CA MET A 301 -10.09 -2.76 0.19
C MET A 301 -9.51 -4.15 -0.09
N TYR A 302 -9.16 -4.45 -1.35
CA TYR A 302 -8.50 -5.73 -1.68
C TYR A 302 -7.22 -5.91 -0.88
N PHE A 303 -6.44 -4.84 -0.75
CA PHE A 303 -5.18 -4.83 -0.03
C PHE A 303 -5.37 -5.05 1.47
N HIS A 304 -6.27 -4.30 2.10
CA HIS A 304 -6.41 -4.33 3.56
C HIS A 304 -7.31 -5.47 4.07
N ALA A 305 -8.15 -6.05 3.22
CA ALA A 305 -9.02 -7.16 3.61
C ALA A 305 -8.48 -8.54 3.21
N LEU A 306 -7.61 -8.63 2.18
CA LEU A 306 -7.06 -9.90 1.69
C LEU A 306 -5.54 -9.94 1.82
N PHE A 307 -4.82 -9.07 1.09
CA PHE A 307 -3.36 -9.17 0.98
C PHE A 307 -2.64 -8.94 2.32
N PHE A 308 -2.91 -7.81 2.99
CA PHE A 308 -2.22 -7.43 4.21
C PHE A 308 -2.53 -8.37 5.40
N PRO A 309 -3.80 -8.76 5.67
CA PRO A 309 -4.07 -9.76 6.71
C PRO A 309 -3.39 -11.10 6.45
N ALA A 310 -3.38 -11.59 5.20
CA ALA A 310 -2.69 -12.84 4.84
C ALA A 310 -1.17 -12.72 5.06
N MET A 311 -0.58 -11.59 4.70
CA MET A 311 0.84 -11.31 4.92
C MET A 311 1.19 -11.33 6.42
N LEU A 312 0.35 -10.71 7.27
CA LEU A 312 0.52 -10.74 8.72
C LEU A 312 0.34 -12.15 9.29
N MET A 313 -0.71 -12.88 8.88
CA MET A 313 -0.97 -14.26 9.30
C MET A 313 0.22 -15.18 8.98
N GLY A 314 0.74 -15.09 7.75
CA GLY A 314 1.89 -15.88 7.32
C GLY A 314 3.19 -15.53 8.04
N ALA A 315 3.36 -14.27 8.41
CA ALA A 315 4.53 -13.81 9.16
C ALA A 315 4.39 -13.91 10.69
N GLY A 316 3.25 -14.41 11.19
CA GLY A 316 3.00 -14.57 12.63
C GLY A 316 2.73 -13.25 13.37
N PHE A 317 2.20 -12.23 12.69
CA PHE A 317 1.79 -10.97 13.28
C PHE A 317 0.28 -10.95 13.54
N LYS A 318 -0.11 -10.19 14.56
CA LYS A 318 -1.53 -9.89 14.82
C LYS A 318 -2.17 -9.14 13.65
N THR A 319 -3.35 -9.58 13.22
CA THR A 319 -4.20 -8.87 12.26
C THR A 319 -5.12 -7.86 12.92
N ALA A 320 -5.65 -6.91 12.16
CA ALA A 320 -6.62 -5.96 12.67
C ALA A 320 -7.90 -6.64 13.21
N ASN A 321 -8.44 -6.11 14.31
CA ASN A 321 -9.71 -6.55 14.86
C ASN A 321 -10.88 -6.15 13.95
N LYS A 322 -10.85 -4.93 13.39
CA LYS A 322 -11.84 -4.49 12.40
C LYS A 322 -11.22 -3.64 11.29
N LEU A 323 -11.85 -3.73 10.12
CA LEU A 323 -11.65 -2.87 8.96
C LEU A 323 -12.91 -2.04 8.71
N PHE A 324 -12.79 -0.72 8.85
CA PHE A 324 -13.84 0.24 8.56
C PHE A 324 -13.62 0.86 7.18
N VAL A 325 -14.48 0.51 6.22
CA VAL A 325 -14.41 1.03 4.87
C VAL A 325 -15.40 2.17 4.66
N HIS A 326 -14.99 3.27 4.03
CA HIS A 326 -15.88 4.36 3.62
C HIS A 326 -15.99 4.49 2.09
N GLY A 327 -17.04 5.19 1.64
CA GLY A 327 -17.29 5.48 0.23
C GLY A 327 -16.49 6.68 -0.29
N PHE A 328 -16.67 7.00 -1.57
CA PHE A 328 -16.12 8.23 -2.14
C PHE A 328 -16.89 9.46 -1.68
N LEU A 329 -16.19 10.59 -1.66
CA LEU A 329 -16.83 11.90 -1.67
C LEU A 329 -17.29 12.23 -3.09
N THR A 330 -18.51 12.74 -3.22
CA THR A 330 -18.98 13.41 -4.44
C THR A 330 -19.19 14.88 -4.15
N VAL A 331 -18.93 15.72 -5.15
CA VAL A 331 -19.26 17.15 -5.11
C VAL A 331 -20.30 17.38 -6.20
N ASN A 332 -21.47 17.91 -5.83
CA ASN A 332 -22.61 18.08 -6.73
C ASN A 332 -23.07 16.80 -7.46
N GLY A 333 -22.87 15.63 -6.82
CA GLY A 333 -23.24 14.34 -7.40
C GLY A 333 -22.20 13.73 -8.36
N GLU A 334 -21.11 14.45 -8.65
CA GLU A 334 -20.04 13.98 -9.53
C GLU A 334 -18.80 13.56 -8.72
N LYS A 335 -18.01 12.63 -9.30
CA LYS A 335 -16.70 12.28 -8.77
C LYS A 335 -15.78 13.48 -8.98
N MET A 336 -15.01 13.85 -7.96
CA MET A 336 -14.03 14.93 -8.09
C MET A 336 -12.99 14.57 -9.16
N SER A 337 -12.77 15.50 -10.09
CA SER A 337 -11.77 15.40 -11.17
C SER A 337 -10.39 15.87 -10.70
#